data_AF-A0A3B9R8E8-F1
#
_entry.id   AF-A0A3B9R8E8-F1
#
_cell.length_a   1.000
_cell.length_b   1.000
_cell.length_c   1.000
_cell.angle_alpha   90.00
_cell.angle_beta   90.00
_cell.angle_gamma   90.00
#
_symmetry.space_group_name_H-M   'P 1'
#
loop_
_entity.id
_entity.type
_entity.pdbx_description
1 polymer ?
#
loop_
_entity_poly.entity_id
_entity_poly.type
_entity_poly.pdbx_seq_one_letter_code
_entity_poly.pdbx_strand_id
1 'polypeptide(L)' 'LVGILLDGVFLYGRKCSATGDYPTDLDASGGHTSTTQYTDGEEEYHYHIINEVYSTTGSYLAFAGPYQGY' A
#
# COMPACT_ATOMS: atom_id res chain seq x y z
N LEU A 1 9.24 -2.69 -0.70
CA LEU A 1 8.31 -3.37 -1.62
C LEU A 1 8.00 -4.75 -1.07
N VAL A 2 6.74 -5.14 -1.02
CA VAL A 2 6.32 -6.51 -0.65
C VAL A 2 6.01 -7.32 -1.91
N GLY A 3 5.36 -6.71 -2.90
CA GLY A 3 5.06 -7.35 -4.17
C GLY A 3 4.48 -6.38 -5.19
N ILE A 4 4.21 -6.92 -6.38
CA ILE A 4 3.57 -6.23 -7.49
C ILE A 4 2.32 -7.04 -7.83
N LEU A 5 1.17 -6.38 -7.91
CA LEU A 5 -0.08 -7.01 -8.31
C LEU A 5 -0.09 -7.28 -9.83
N LEU A 6 -1.01 -8.11 -10.31
CA LEU A 6 -1.02 -8.56 -11.71
C LEU A 6 -1.27 -7.41 -12.72
N ASP A 7 -1.90 -6.34 -12.27
CA ASP A 7 -2.11 -5.09 -13.00
C ASP A 7 -0.89 -4.14 -12.99
N GLY A 8 0.18 -4.50 -12.28
CA GLY A 8 1.38 -3.69 -12.14
C GLY A 8 1.39 -2.74 -10.94
N VAL A 9 0.33 -2.67 -10.12
CA VAL A 9 0.32 -1.79 -8.93
C VAL A 9 1.21 -2.36 -7.84
N PHE A 10 2.02 -1.51 -7.22
CA PHE A 10 2.88 -1.93 -6.13
C PHE A 10 2.12 -2.08 -4.81
N LEU A 11 2.50 -3.12 -4.07
CA LEU A 11 2.10 -3.34 -2.68
C LEU A 11 3.32 -3.16 -1.78
N TYR A 12 3.26 -2.17 -0.90
CA TYR A 12 4.28 -1.88 0.10
C TYR A 12 3.86 -2.37 1.49
N GLY A 13 4.85 -2.44 2.39
CA GLY A 13 4.59 -2.69 3.81
C GLY A 13 3.86 -1.51 4.45
N ARG A 14 3.70 -1.54 5.77
CA ARG A 14 2.84 -0.56 6.48
C ARG A 14 3.34 0.90 6.44
N LYS A 15 4.63 1.13 6.27
CA LYS A 15 5.23 2.47 6.25
C LYS A 15 5.41 2.96 4.81
N CYS A 16 5.09 4.23 4.58
CA CYS A 16 5.34 4.91 3.32
C CYS A 16 6.80 5.38 3.25
N SER A 17 7.45 5.18 2.10
CA SER A 17 8.82 5.62 1.90
C SER A 17 8.94 7.15 1.87
N ALA A 18 7.93 7.85 1.34
CA ALA A 18 7.93 9.30 1.24
C ALA A 18 7.83 9.99 2.61
N THR A 19 7.06 9.43 3.55
CA THR A 19 6.85 10.01 4.88
C THR A 19 7.80 9.45 5.94
N GLY A 20 8.34 8.25 5.72
CA GLY A 20 9.10 7.50 6.72
C GLY A 20 8.23 6.91 7.85
N ASP A 21 6.91 7.06 7.77
CA ASP A 21 5.95 6.63 8.79
C ASP A 21 4.69 6.03 8.15
N TYR A 22 3.69 5.70 8.97
CA TYR A 22 2.40 5.19 8.51
C TYR A 22 1.61 6.27 7.76
N PRO A 23 1.16 6.01 6.51
CA PRO A 23 0.34 6.97 5.76
C PRO A 23 -1.00 7.19 6.44
N THR A 24 -1.47 8.43 6.46
CA THR A 24 -2.75 8.85 7.08
C THR A 24 -3.79 9.30 6.07
N ASP A 25 -3.42 9.28 4.79
CA ASP A 25 -4.18 9.77 3.63
C ASP A 25 -4.60 8.63 2.68
N LEU A 26 -4.64 7.39 3.18
CA LEU A 26 -5.09 6.23 2.41
C LEU A 26 -6.56 6.38 1.99
N ASP A 27 -6.86 5.94 0.78
CA ASP A 27 -8.21 5.84 0.26
C ASP A 27 -8.97 4.62 0.80
N ALA A 28 -10.20 4.42 0.32
CA ALA A 28 -11.04 3.30 0.73
C ALA A 28 -10.47 1.92 0.35
N SER A 29 -9.54 1.86 -0.61
CA SER A 29 -8.86 0.66 -1.11
C SER A 29 -7.57 0.37 -0.33
N GLY A 30 -7.17 1.26 0.59
CA GLY A 30 -5.93 1.17 1.35
C GLY A 30 -4.68 1.59 0.56
N GLY A 31 -4.86 2.38 -0.50
CA GLY A 31 -3.76 2.94 -1.30
C GLY A 31 -3.72 4.47 -1.27
N HIS A 32 -2.64 5.04 -1.79
CA HIS A 32 -2.52 6.48 -2.03
C HIS A 32 -1.55 6.78 -3.17
N THR A 33 -1.56 8.03 -3.64
CA THR A 33 -0.61 8.52 -4.65
C THR A 33 0.50 9.31 -3.98
N SER A 34 1.72 8.81 -4.08
CA SER A 34 2.91 9.48 -3.53
C SER A 34 4.16 9.01 -4.27
N THR A 35 5.28 9.67 -4.02
CA THR A 35 6.58 9.23 -4.53
C THR A 35 7.05 7.99 -3.77
N THR A 36 7.83 7.14 -4.45
CA THR A 36 8.47 5.98 -3.82
C THR A 36 9.96 6.03 -4.08
N GLN A 37 10.72 5.13 -3.45
CA GLN A 37 12.14 4.98 -3.71
C GLN A 37 12.46 4.52 -5.15
N TYR A 38 11.43 4.17 -5.94
CA TYR A 38 11.58 3.64 -7.31
C TYR A 38 10.99 4.54 -8.38
N THR A 39 10.39 5.68 -8.03
CA THR A 39 9.72 6.57 -9.00
C THR A 39 10.54 7.74 -9.49
N ASP A 40 11.79 7.90 -9.04
CA ASP A 40 12.67 9.03 -9.40
C ASP A 40 12.02 10.42 -9.17
N GLY A 41 11.19 10.52 -8.12
CA GLY A 41 10.48 11.75 -7.77
C GLY A 41 9.11 11.93 -8.38
N GLU A 42 8.68 11.04 -9.29
CA GLU A 42 7.31 11.04 -9.81
C GLU A 42 6.33 10.37 -8.83
N GLU A 43 5.07 10.81 -8.82
CA GLU A 43 4.05 10.20 -7.96
C GLU A 43 3.39 8.99 -8.64
N GLU A 44 3.15 7.93 -7.88
CA GLU A 44 2.44 6.74 -8.36
C GLU A 44 1.43 6.26 -7.31
N TYR A 45 0.33 5.68 -7.79
CA TYR A 45 -0.64 5.02 -6.91
C TYR A 45 -0.09 3.66 -6.46
N HIS A 46 -0.12 3.41 -5.14
CA HIS A 46 0.31 2.14 -4.57
C HIS A 46 -0.44 1.79 -3.28
N TYR A 47 -0.48 0.49 -2.96
CA TYR A 47 -1.14 -0.04 -1.77
C TYR A 47 -0.20 -0.18 -0.58
N HIS A 48 -0.77 -0.12 0.62
CA HIS A 48 -0.07 -0.44 1.87
C HIS A 48 -0.70 -1.63 2.60
N ILE A 49 0.15 -2.50 3.15
CA ILE A 49 -0.30 -3.48 4.15
C ILE A 49 -0.94 -2.74 5.32
N ILE A 50 -2.18 -3.08 5.59
CA ILE A 50 -2.96 -2.45 6.65
C ILE A 50 -2.40 -2.79 8.03
N ASN A 51 -2.56 -1.84 8.95
CA ASN A 51 -2.08 -1.97 10.32
C ASN A 51 -3.03 -2.72 11.25
N GLU A 52 -4.27 -2.96 10.80
CA GLU A 52 -5.32 -3.60 11.58
C GLU A 52 -5.15 -5.14 11.60
N VAL A 53 -5.29 -5.74 12.78
CA VAL A 53 -5.22 -7.20 12.94
C VAL A 53 -6.62 -7.77 12.78
N TYR A 54 -6.93 -8.32 11.60
CA TYR A 54 -8.23 -8.93 11.31
C TYR A 54 -8.34 -10.41 11.68
N SER A 55 -7.23 -11.06 12.01
CA SER A 55 -7.24 -12.47 12.43
C SER A 55 -6.16 -12.77 13.44
N THR A 56 -6.52 -13.52 14.49
CA THR A 56 -5.57 -14.13 15.44
C THR A 56 -5.03 -15.47 14.93
N THR A 57 -5.45 -15.93 13.75
CA THR A 57 -5.04 -17.21 13.16
C THR A 57 -3.65 -17.16 12.48
N GLY A 58 -2.94 -16.04 12.56
CA GLY A 58 -1.60 -15.87 11.98
C GLY A 58 -1.58 -15.44 10.51
N SER A 59 -2.71 -14.98 9.96
CA SER A 59 -2.79 -14.41 8.61
C SER A 59 -2.79 -12.89 8.67
N TYR A 60 -2.01 -12.25 7.79
CA TYR A 60 -2.04 -10.80 7.59
C TYR A 60 -2.87 -10.48 6.35
N LEU A 61 -3.74 -9.48 6.46
CA LEU A 61 -4.49 -8.98 5.31
C LEU A 61 -3.60 -8.00 4.54
N ALA A 62 -3.44 -8.25 3.24
CA ALA A 62 -2.54 -7.46 2.39
C ALA A 62 -3.05 -6.05 2.13
N PHE A 63 -4.36 -5.88 1.95
CA PHE A 63 -5.05 -4.58 1.95
C PHE A 63 -6.55 -4.85 2.21
N ALA A 64 -7.27 -3.83 2.65
CA ALA A 64 -8.72 -3.90 2.85
C ALA A 64 -9.41 -2.87 1.95
N GLY A 65 -10.62 -3.20 1.51
CA GLY A 65 -11.40 -2.33 0.62
C GLY A 65 -11.56 -2.87 -0.80
N PRO A 66 -12.26 -2.13 -1.67
CA PRO A 66 -12.36 -2.49 -3.07
C PRO A 66 -10.98 -2.45 -3.70
N TYR A 67 -10.70 -3.41 -4.57
CA TYR A 67 -9.53 -3.32 -5.43
C TYR A 67 -9.78 -2.23 -6.48
N GLN A 68 -8.90 -1.24 -6.56
CA GLN A 68 -9.01 -0.12 -7.50
C GLN A 68 -8.61 -0.55 -8.91
N GLY A 69 -7.47 -1.24 -9.03
CA GLY A 69 -6.94 -1.72 -10.31
C GLY A 69 -6.58 -0.61 -11.31
N TYR A 70 -6.01 -1.03 -12.44
CA TYR A 70 -5.86 -0.24 -13.67
C TYR A 70 -6.48 -0.98 -14.86
#